data_AF-A0A0G4G7I2-F1
#
_entry.id   AF-A0A0G4G7I2-F1
#
_cell.length_a   1.000
_cell.length_b   1.000
_cell.length_c   1.000
_cell.angle_alpha   90.00
_cell.angle_beta   90.00
_cell.angle_gamma   90.00
#
_symmetry.space_group_name_H-M   'P 1'
#
loop_
_entity.id
_entity.type
_entity.pdbx_description
1 polymer ?
#
loop_
_entity_poly.entity_id
_entity_poly.type
_entity_poly.pdbx_seq_one_letter_code
_entity_poly.pdbx_strand_id
1 'polypeptide(L)'
;MRSVPVLLAVSLWTLLGVSEGLGLRQKKASTHPILHTDLMSGGKAYLNPEINYKTTVETVAHHFTTSVIDVSSNYKEAPAVGKPGIYTITAPLYFKTGQFFFGFGKPNVFLAIVNPPEEGEDKPTVTEVAAKSLWREPMKTIKNKHGSVQSGYFLVPTNLPEEAVARIRGAALSHEGQKGITCLNQDLNVLADAGFETQDGKLRTYVWPTSFLEASLRREIYYYPASEWEKPVKLEFDVVRTTSQSLDEFYHSIMWAEMSTPLQHWNRASDTPEAREERKKAAIAITSMNADRQKELVELMEADSPEDDGERLPVSVAASSWIGKQLRRLWGDHILMRIDLTKYTDQINQALPEKLVAFAKKDKDFVTKLKENILFSQWTVGAMRSQMASEFIPLPPMTAKGIQRALQTRTTEDEKLKHKYNYVLTSENLTITRLAVAYKLVDWVAAKHLMISGYSDDVRCAGELWKDETGVVHVNADSGSYQPTDEILFAFVGTLSKLFPDVTFKAEPRDAGGESEEESAETAEPVESEAPLTEADMMKLD
;
A
#
# COMPACT_ATOMS: atom_id res chain seq x y z
N MET A 1 -9.14 -13.85 27.18
CA MET A 1 -8.46 -13.86 25.87
C MET A 1 -8.20 -12.41 25.39
N ARG A 2 -7.30 -11.66 26.05
CA ARG A 2 -7.15 -10.19 25.85
C ARG A 2 -5.78 -9.75 25.28
N SER A 3 -4.96 -10.66 24.77
CA SER A 3 -3.57 -10.38 24.35
C SER A 3 -3.25 -10.67 22.87
N VAL A 4 -4.26 -11.04 22.08
CA VAL A 4 -4.10 -11.51 20.68
C VAL A 4 -3.69 -10.40 19.68
N PRO A 5 -4.17 -9.14 19.76
CA PRO A 5 -3.79 -8.10 18.80
C PRO A 5 -2.33 -7.66 18.89
N VAL A 6 -1.77 -7.63 20.11
CA VAL A 6 -0.37 -7.23 20.37
C VAL A 6 0.59 -8.28 19.81
N LEU A 7 0.28 -9.57 19.98
CA LEU A 7 1.05 -10.67 19.41
C LEU A 7 1.04 -10.70 17.88
N LEU A 8 -0.07 -10.27 17.25
CA LEU A 8 -0.22 -10.16 15.79
C LEU A 8 0.63 -9.04 15.18
N ALA A 9 0.71 -7.88 15.85
CA ALA A 9 1.64 -6.83 15.44
C ALA A 9 3.10 -7.32 15.59
N VAL A 10 3.44 -7.89 16.75
CA VAL A 10 4.80 -8.38 17.03
C VAL A 10 5.26 -9.44 16.02
N SER A 11 4.39 -10.39 15.66
CA SER A 11 4.74 -11.44 14.68
C SER A 11 4.86 -10.96 13.24
N LEU A 12 4.06 -9.97 12.82
CA LEU A 12 4.23 -9.29 11.53
C LEU A 12 5.58 -8.54 11.44
N TRP A 13 6.02 -7.98 12.55
CA TRP A 13 7.22 -7.14 12.64
C TRP A 13 8.53 -7.93 12.80
N THR A 14 8.53 -9.06 13.52
CA THR A 14 9.69 -9.98 13.54
C THR A 14 9.99 -10.51 12.13
N LEU A 15 8.95 -10.74 11.31
CA LEU A 15 9.11 -11.17 9.92
C LEU A 15 9.68 -10.07 9.01
N LEU A 16 9.29 -8.81 9.21
CA LEU A 16 9.82 -7.67 8.43
C LEU A 16 11.29 -7.37 8.78
N GLY A 17 11.68 -7.54 10.05
CA GLY A 17 13.06 -7.35 10.50
C GLY A 17 14.06 -8.39 10.04
N VAL A 18 13.61 -9.63 9.87
CA VAL A 18 14.45 -10.71 9.35
C VAL A 18 14.82 -10.48 7.88
N SER A 19 14.03 -9.71 7.12
CA SER A 19 14.35 -9.38 5.73
C SER A 19 15.54 -8.42 5.56
N GLU A 20 15.75 -7.48 6.50
CA GLU A 20 16.90 -6.56 6.48
C GLU A 20 18.20 -7.24 6.94
N GLY A 21 18.13 -8.30 7.75
CA GLY A 21 19.28 -9.09 8.20
C GLY A 21 20.00 -9.86 7.09
N LEU A 22 19.42 -9.95 5.89
CA LEU A 22 19.98 -10.65 4.72
C LEU A 22 20.80 -9.73 3.78
N GLY A 23 21.29 -8.58 4.27
CA GLY A 23 22.52 -7.98 3.74
C GLY A 23 22.42 -7.22 2.40
N LEU A 24 21.35 -6.47 2.16
CA LEU A 24 21.30 -5.52 1.05
C LEU A 24 21.87 -4.15 1.45
N ARG A 25 23.21 -4.03 1.48
CA ARG A 25 23.88 -2.71 1.49
C ARG A 25 23.70 -2.07 0.11
N GLN A 26 22.86 -1.02 0.04
CA GLN A 26 22.78 -0.13 -1.13
C GLN A 26 24.15 0.48 -1.43
N LYS A 27 24.74 0.13 -2.57
CA LYS A 27 25.73 0.98 -3.25
C LYS A 27 24.97 1.89 -4.22
N LYS A 28 25.15 3.21 -4.06
CA LYS A 28 24.74 4.21 -5.06
C LYS A 28 25.35 3.82 -6.41
N ALA A 29 24.50 3.54 -7.39
CA ALA A 29 24.86 3.54 -8.80
C ALA A 29 23.96 4.56 -9.50
N SER A 30 24.56 5.68 -9.89
CA SER A 30 24.00 6.60 -10.88
C SER A 30 24.03 5.92 -12.25
N THR A 31 22.90 5.90 -12.95
CA THR A 31 22.82 6.06 -14.42
C THR A 31 21.34 6.16 -14.79
N HIS A 32 20.96 7.30 -15.37
CA HIS A 32 19.70 7.45 -16.08
C HIS A 32 19.66 6.45 -17.25
N PRO A 33 18.60 5.62 -17.41
CA PRO A 33 18.42 4.91 -18.66
C PRO A 33 17.98 5.91 -19.74
N ILE A 34 18.77 5.97 -20.82
CA ILE A 34 18.42 6.70 -22.04
C ILE A 34 17.20 6.00 -22.65
N LEU A 35 16.03 6.63 -22.53
CA LEU A 35 14.79 6.25 -23.19
C LEU A 35 14.91 6.55 -24.69
N HIS A 36 15.21 5.53 -25.50
CA HIS A 36 14.88 5.58 -26.92
C HIS A 36 13.40 5.18 -27.08
N THR A 37 12.54 6.15 -27.35
CA THR A 37 11.11 5.93 -27.62
C THR A 37 10.83 6.08 -29.10
N ASP A 38 10.72 4.97 -29.82
CA ASP A 38 10.17 4.95 -31.17
C ASP A 38 8.72 4.44 -31.11
N LEU A 39 7.77 5.27 -31.57
CA LEU A 39 6.41 4.83 -31.88
C LEU A 39 6.49 4.00 -33.16
N MET A 40 6.48 2.67 -33.02
CA MET A 40 6.51 1.75 -34.15
C MET A 40 5.10 1.55 -34.70
N SER A 41 4.89 1.82 -35.99
CA SER A 41 3.61 1.64 -36.70
C SER A 41 3.48 0.27 -37.39
N GLY A 42 4.26 -0.74 -36.97
CA GLY A 42 4.11 -2.13 -37.43
C GLY A 42 3.31 -2.96 -36.43
N GLY A 43 2.10 -3.39 -36.78
CA GLY A 43 1.23 -4.14 -35.87
C GLY A 43 1.84 -5.48 -35.44
N LYS A 44 1.86 -5.76 -34.12
CA LYS A 44 2.20 -7.09 -33.60
C LYS A 44 1.11 -8.08 -33.98
N ALA A 45 1.47 -9.30 -34.41
CA ALA A 45 0.53 -10.27 -34.96
C ALA A 45 -0.62 -10.63 -34.01
N TYR A 46 -0.38 -10.59 -32.70
CA TYR A 46 -1.32 -10.93 -31.63
C TYR A 46 -2.15 -9.74 -31.11
N LEU A 47 -1.76 -8.50 -31.41
CA LEU A 47 -2.50 -7.30 -31.01
C LEU A 47 -3.56 -6.96 -32.07
N ASN A 48 -4.68 -6.40 -31.64
CA ASN A 48 -5.65 -5.84 -32.56
C ASN A 48 -5.03 -4.67 -33.35
N PRO A 49 -5.40 -4.46 -34.62
CA PRO A 49 -4.79 -3.43 -35.48
C PRO A 49 -4.89 -2.00 -34.93
N GLU A 50 -5.87 -1.74 -34.07
CA GLU A 50 -6.17 -0.42 -33.51
C GLU A 50 -5.35 -0.10 -32.25
N ILE A 51 -4.57 -1.08 -31.76
CA ILE A 51 -3.75 -0.92 -30.57
C ILE A 51 -2.44 -0.25 -30.92
N ASN A 52 -2.26 0.96 -30.39
CA ASN A 52 -0.98 1.64 -30.41
C ASN A 52 -0.08 1.05 -29.32
N TYR A 53 1.22 0.91 -29.57
CA TYR A 53 2.13 0.45 -28.53
C TYR A 53 3.45 1.19 -28.58
N LYS A 54 4.14 1.18 -27.45
CA LYS A 54 5.54 1.62 -27.35
C LYS A 54 6.38 0.46 -26.86
N THR A 55 7.60 0.35 -27.37
CA THR A 55 8.57 -0.59 -26.82
C THR A 55 9.48 0.14 -25.85
N THR A 56 9.51 -0.31 -24.60
CA THR A 56 10.39 0.18 -23.54
C THR A 56 11.35 -0.93 -23.12
N VAL A 57 12.54 -0.57 -22.65
CA VAL A 57 13.43 -1.52 -21.97
C VAL A 57 13.27 -1.29 -20.48
N GLU A 58 12.81 -2.31 -19.76
CA GLU A 58 12.55 -2.22 -18.33
C GLU A 58 13.42 -3.18 -17.56
N THR A 59 13.91 -2.72 -16.41
CA THR A 59 14.68 -3.54 -15.47
C THR A 59 13.78 -4.02 -14.35
N VAL A 60 13.99 -5.24 -13.90
CA VAL A 60 13.22 -5.83 -12.78
C VAL A 60 14.18 -6.33 -11.71
N ALA A 61 13.81 -6.11 -10.45
CA ALA A 61 14.58 -6.44 -9.27
C ALA A 61 16.04 -5.97 -9.36
N HIS A 62 16.31 -4.89 -10.11
CA HIS A 62 17.64 -4.35 -10.41
C HIS A 62 18.64 -5.36 -11.04
N HIS A 63 18.17 -6.44 -11.66
CA HIS A 63 19.04 -7.53 -12.10
C HIS A 63 18.92 -7.91 -13.57
N PHE A 64 17.78 -7.63 -14.22
CA PHE A 64 17.53 -8.08 -15.59
C PHE A 64 16.70 -7.08 -16.38
N THR A 65 17.10 -6.86 -17.63
CA THR A 65 16.42 -5.97 -18.57
C THR A 65 15.63 -6.79 -19.58
N THR A 66 14.38 -6.42 -19.83
CA THR A 66 13.57 -7.01 -20.90
C THR A 66 12.91 -5.91 -21.72
N SER A 67 12.63 -6.22 -22.99
CA SER A 67 11.77 -5.40 -23.83
C SER A 67 10.32 -5.59 -23.39
N VAL A 68 9.62 -4.48 -23.14
CA VAL A 68 8.22 -4.41 -22.75
C VAL A 68 7.45 -3.67 -23.84
N ILE A 69 6.32 -4.23 -24.24
CA ILE A 69 5.38 -3.64 -25.18
C ILE A 69 4.27 -3.00 -24.36
N ASP A 70 4.38 -1.69 -24.19
CA ASP A 70 3.45 -0.89 -23.42
C ASP A 70 2.22 -0.52 -24.25
N VAL A 71 1.07 -1.03 -23.82
CA VAL A 71 -0.25 -0.72 -24.40
C VAL A 71 -1.17 -0.02 -23.38
N SER A 72 -0.65 0.32 -22.20
CA SER A 72 -1.43 0.86 -21.07
C SER A 72 -2.10 2.20 -21.35
N SER A 73 -1.67 2.94 -22.38
CA SER A 73 -2.29 4.20 -22.79
C SER A 73 -3.55 4.05 -23.64
N ASN A 74 -3.86 2.86 -24.18
CA ASN A 74 -4.99 2.69 -25.11
C ASN A 74 -6.34 2.72 -24.40
N TYR A 75 -6.48 1.96 -23.32
CA TYR A 75 -7.71 1.94 -22.52
C TYR A 75 -7.37 1.98 -21.03
N LYS A 76 -8.18 2.72 -20.27
CA LYS A 76 -8.02 2.79 -18.82
C LYS A 76 -8.42 1.48 -18.16
N GLU A 77 -7.66 1.08 -17.16
CA GLU A 77 -8.00 -0.06 -16.30
C GLU A 77 -9.29 0.26 -15.52
N ALA A 78 -10.17 -0.74 -15.38
CA ALA A 78 -11.40 -0.62 -14.61
C ALA A 78 -11.26 -1.37 -13.27
N PRO A 79 -11.71 -0.80 -12.13
CA PRO A 79 -11.71 -1.52 -10.87
C PRO A 79 -12.62 -2.74 -10.95
N ALA A 80 -12.15 -3.87 -10.44
CA ALA A 80 -12.93 -5.10 -10.39
C ALA A 80 -14.11 -4.94 -9.43
N VAL A 81 -15.31 -5.28 -9.90
CA VAL A 81 -16.54 -5.20 -9.10
C VAL A 81 -16.39 -6.07 -7.84
N GLY A 82 -16.49 -5.43 -6.67
CA GLY A 82 -16.39 -6.10 -5.36
C GLY A 82 -14.99 -6.56 -4.96
N LYS A 83 -13.93 -6.20 -5.71
CA LYS A 83 -12.53 -6.52 -5.38
C LYS A 83 -11.64 -5.28 -5.37
N PRO A 84 -11.53 -4.62 -4.21
CA PRO A 84 -10.68 -3.46 -3.97
C PRO A 84 -9.23 -3.63 -4.44
N GLY A 85 -8.70 -2.64 -5.16
CA GLY A 85 -7.30 -2.65 -5.59
C GLY A 85 -6.94 -3.70 -6.65
N ILE A 86 -7.92 -4.43 -7.17
CA ILE A 86 -7.78 -5.25 -8.38
C ILE A 86 -8.33 -4.44 -9.54
N TYR A 87 -7.51 -4.28 -10.57
CA TYR A 87 -7.89 -3.63 -11.81
C TYR A 87 -7.99 -4.66 -12.92
N THR A 88 -8.88 -4.40 -13.88
CA THR A 88 -9.20 -5.30 -14.98
C THR A 88 -9.16 -4.56 -16.30
N ILE A 89 -8.92 -5.31 -17.37
CA ILE A 89 -9.05 -4.86 -18.75
C ILE A 89 -9.97 -5.81 -19.51
N THR A 90 -10.54 -5.36 -20.63
CA THR A 90 -11.23 -6.23 -21.57
C THR A 90 -10.22 -6.77 -22.57
N ALA A 91 -9.74 -8.00 -22.37
CA ALA A 91 -8.67 -8.58 -23.18
C ALA A 91 -8.95 -8.59 -24.69
N PRO A 92 -10.18 -8.86 -25.17
CA PRO A 92 -10.52 -8.77 -26.59
C PRO A 92 -10.35 -7.39 -27.24
N LEU A 93 -10.23 -6.31 -26.46
CA LEU A 93 -9.87 -5.01 -27.03
C LEU A 93 -8.40 -4.95 -27.44
N TYR A 94 -7.54 -5.64 -26.70
CA TYR A 94 -6.09 -5.63 -26.91
C TYR A 94 -5.61 -6.74 -27.83
N PHE A 95 -6.12 -7.96 -27.63
CA PHE A 95 -5.61 -9.17 -28.26
C PHE A 95 -6.59 -9.76 -29.26
N LYS A 96 -6.06 -10.35 -30.34
CA LYS A 96 -6.86 -11.05 -31.35
C LYS A 96 -7.45 -12.35 -30.81
N THR A 97 -8.48 -12.84 -31.48
CA THR A 97 -9.04 -14.18 -31.23
C THR A 97 -8.02 -15.27 -31.51
N GLY A 98 -8.10 -16.37 -30.76
CA GLY A 98 -7.11 -17.45 -30.75
C GLY A 98 -5.89 -17.17 -29.87
N GLN A 99 -5.68 -15.92 -29.42
CA GLN A 99 -4.50 -15.59 -28.64
C GLN A 99 -4.54 -16.23 -27.24
N PHE A 100 -3.48 -16.96 -26.93
CA PHE A 100 -3.16 -17.45 -25.59
C PHE A 100 -2.13 -16.54 -24.90
N PHE A 101 -2.24 -16.37 -23.59
CA PHE A 101 -1.23 -15.64 -22.81
C PHE A 101 -1.19 -16.07 -21.35
N PHE A 102 -0.04 -15.81 -20.72
CA PHE A 102 0.15 -15.87 -19.27
C PHE A 102 -0.11 -14.48 -18.68
N GLY A 103 -1.19 -14.33 -17.93
CA GLY A 103 -1.50 -13.08 -17.25
C GLY A 103 -0.88 -13.05 -15.85
N PHE A 104 -0.04 -12.06 -15.58
CA PHE A 104 0.42 -11.70 -14.24
C PHE A 104 -0.38 -10.49 -13.78
N GLY A 105 -1.34 -10.74 -12.89
CA GLY A 105 -2.07 -9.75 -12.13
C GLY A 105 -1.54 -9.64 -10.69
N LYS A 106 -2.11 -8.70 -9.91
CA LYS A 106 -1.78 -8.52 -8.50
C LYS A 106 -2.74 -9.28 -7.56
N PRO A 107 -2.34 -10.37 -6.87
CA PRO A 107 -1.16 -11.21 -7.08
C PRO A 107 -1.37 -12.37 -8.07
N ASN A 108 -2.54 -12.47 -8.71
CA ASN A 108 -2.91 -13.71 -9.39
C ASN A 108 -2.14 -13.89 -10.69
N VAL A 109 -1.59 -15.09 -10.90
CA VAL A 109 -1.28 -15.57 -12.25
C VAL A 109 -2.48 -16.33 -12.76
N PHE A 110 -2.74 -16.21 -14.07
CA PHE A 110 -3.83 -16.90 -14.74
C PHE A 110 -3.44 -17.26 -16.18
N LEU A 111 -4.01 -18.35 -16.68
CA LEU A 111 -3.98 -18.71 -18.10
C LEU A 111 -5.26 -18.22 -18.75
N ALA A 112 -5.14 -17.60 -19.93
CA ALA A 112 -6.31 -17.16 -20.66
C ALA A 112 -6.18 -17.34 -22.17
N ILE A 113 -7.31 -17.60 -22.81
CA ILE A 113 -7.46 -17.71 -24.26
C ILE A 113 -8.59 -16.78 -24.70
N VAL A 114 -8.31 -15.92 -25.69
CA VAL A 114 -9.35 -15.12 -26.35
C VAL A 114 -10.05 -15.99 -27.38
N ASN A 115 -11.33 -16.27 -27.19
CA ASN A 115 -12.11 -17.07 -28.11
C ASN A 115 -12.89 -16.18 -29.09
N PRO A 116 -13.12 -16.64 -30.33
CA PRO A 116 -14.08 -16.00 -31.19
C PRO A 116 -15.48 -15.94 -30.55
N PRO A 117 -16.35 -15.03 -31.02
CA PRO A 117 -17.76 -15.04 -30.62
C PRO A 117 -18.40 -16.39 -30.94
N GLU A 118 -19.25 -16.90 -30.04
CA GLU A 118 -20.07 -18.07 -30.35
C GLU A 118 -21.24 -17.70 -31.25
N GLU A 119 -21.87 -18.71 -31.85
CA GLU A 119 -23.05 -18.53 -32.67
C GLU A 119 -24.16 -17.82 -31.87
N GLY A 120 -24.54 -16.62 -32.30
CA GLY A 120 -25.52 -15.77 -31.62
C GLY A 120 -24.94 -14.77 -30.60
N GLU A 121 -23.61 -14.71 -30.41
CA GLU A 121 -22.93 -13.66 -29.64
C GLU A 121 -22.17 -12.70 -30.57
N ASP A 122 -22.24 -11.39 -30.30
CA ASP A 122 -21.58 -10.37 -31.14
C ASP A 122 -20.13 -10.07 -30.72
N LYS A 123 -19.66 -10.64 -29.60
CA LYS A 123 -18.40 -10.26 -28.97
C LYS A 123 -17.51 -11.46 -28.65
N PRO A 124 -16.18 -11.35 -28.84
CA PRO A 124 -15.25 -12.36 -28.39
C PRO A 124 -15.33 -12.56 -26.87
N THR A 125 -15.07 -13.79 -26.43
CA THR A 125 -15.07 -14.15 -25.00
C THR A 125 -13.68 -14.54 -24.55
N VAL A 126 -13.45 -14.61 -23.24
CA VAL A 126 -12.19 -15.12 -22.70
C VAL A 126 -12.46 -16.37 -21.88
N THR A 127 -11.70 -17.43 -22.15
CA THR A 127 -11.63 -18.59 -21.27
C THR A 127 -10.45 -18.42 -20.33
N GLU A 128 -10.69 -18.41 -19.02
CA GLU A 128 -9.66 -18.36 -17.99
C GLU A 128 -9.59 -19.69 -17.23
N VAL A 129 -8.37 -20.13 -16.91
CA VAL A 129 -8.14 -21.16 -15.90
C VAL A 129 -8.20 -20.48 -14.54
N ALA A 130 -9.30 -20.66 -13.81
CA ALA A 130 -9.54 -20.00 -12.55
C ALA A 130 -9.19 -20.91 -11.38
N ALA A 131 -7.94 -20.87 -10.95
CA ALA A 131 -7.48 -21.52 -9.74
C ALA A 131 -7.46 -20.55 -8.54
N LYS A 132 -7.56 -21.09 -7.31
CA LYS A 132 -7.41 -20.32 -6.06
C LYS A 132 -6.23 -20.85 -5.26
N SER A 133 -5.55 -19.95 -4.56
CA SER A 133 -4.44 -20.32 -3.69
C SER A 133 -4.88 -21.07 -2.44
N LEU A 134 -3.94 -21.85 -1.89
CA LEU A 134 -4.04 -22.58 -0.62
C LEU A 134 -5.15 -23.64 -0.58
N TRP A 135 -5.33 -24.42 -1.65
CA TRP A 135 -6.34 -25.49 -1.75
C TRP A 135 -7.79 -25.05 -1.46
N ARG A 136 -8.06 -23.75 -1.53
CA ARG A 136 -9.30 -23.17 -1.02
C ARG A 136 -10.51 -23.62 -1.82
N GLU A 137 -10.43 -23.50 -3.13
CA GLU A 137 -11.50 -23.84 -4.06
C GLU A 137 -10.96 -24.74 -5.17
N PRO A 138 -11.77 -25.70 -5.65
CA PRO A 138 -11.46 -26.43 -6.87
C PRO A 138 -11.27 -25.49 -8.05
N MET A 139 -10.28 -25.81 -8.90
CA MET A 139 -10.06 -25.12 -10.17
C MET A 139 -11.27 -25.29 -11.08
N LYS A 140 -11.61 -24.23 -11.81
CA LYS A 140 -12.65 -24.23 -12.84
C LYS A 140 -12.17 -23.51 -14.08
N THR A 141 -12.63 -23.95 -15.24
CA THR A 141 -12.54 -23.15 -16.46
C THR A 141 -13.69 -22.15 -16.46
N ILE A 142 -13.39 -20.85 -16.45
CA ILE A 142 -14.40 -19.80 -16.47
C ILE A 142 -14.44 -19.19 -17.86
N LYS A 143 -15.63 -19.19 -18.47
CA LYS A 143 -15.89 -18.44 -19.69
C LYS A 143 -16.44 -17.06 -19.34
N ASN A 144 -15.61 -16.04 -19.50
CA ASN A 144 -15.99 -14.65 -19.28
C ASN A 144 -16.57 -14.03 -20.56
N LYS A 145 -17.89 -13.87 -20.61
CA LYS A 145 -18.62 -13.25 -21.73
C LYS A 145 -18.25 -11.79 -21.98
N HIS A 146 -17.77 -11.08 -20.97
CA HIS A 146 -17.32 -9.69 -21.09
C HIS A 146 -15.83 -9.58 -21.44
N GLY A 147 -15.12 -10.71 -21.51
CA GLY A 147 -13.68 -10.76 -21.79
C GLY A 147 -12.80 -10.02 -20.78
N SER A 148 -13.32 -9.78 -19.56
CA SER A 148 -12.59 -9.06 -18.51
C SER A 148 -11.56 -9.97 -17.86
N VAL A 149 -10.30 -9.55 -17.86
CA VAL A 149 -9.17 -10.25 -17.22
C VAL A 149 -8.50 -9.29 -16.24
N GLN A 150 -7.74 -9.81 -15.28
CA GLN A 150 -6.96 -8.95 -14.40
C GLN A 150 -5.85 -8.22 -15.17
N SER A 151 -5.74 -6.91 -14.98
CA SER A 151 -4.71 -6.07 -15.60
C SER A 151 -3.34 -6.29 -14.94
N GLY A 152 -2.26 -6.08 -15.71
CA GLY A 152 -0.89 -6.24 -15.26
C GLY A 152 0.07 -6.46 -16.42
N TYR A 153 0.84 -7.53 -16.35
CA TYR A 153 1.81 -7.95 -17.38
C TYR A 153 1.42 -9.27 -17.99
N PHE A 154 1.53 -9.36 -19.30
CA PHE A 154 1.14 -10.53 -20.07
C PHE A 154 2.35 -11.08 -20.80
N LEU A 155 2.65 -12.36 -20.62
CA LEU A 155 3.63 -13.05 -21.47
C LEU A 155 2.88 -13.71 -22.61
N VAL A 156 3.13 -13.19 -23.81
CA VAL A 156 2.41 -13.59 -25.02
C VAL A 156 3.38 -14.40 -25.89
N PRO A 157 3.19 -15.73 -26.04
CA PRO A 157 4.03 -16.51 -26.92
C PRO A 157 3.78 -16.13 -28.38
N THR A 158 4.85 -15.84 -29.12
CA THR A 158 4.79 -15.36 -30.51
C THR A 158 4.93 -16.48 -31.54
N ASN A 159 5.43 -17.64 -31.12
CA ASN A 159 5.70 -18.80 -31.97
C ASN A 159 5.01 -20.08 -31.45
N LEU A 160 3.83 -19.93 -30.82
CA LEU A 160 3.08 -21.05 -30.29
C LEU A 160 2.45 -21.89 -31.41
N PRO A 161 2.68 -23.23 -31.45
CA PRO A 161 2.03 -24.10 -32.43
C PRO A 161 0.50 -24.13 -32.30
N GLU A 162 -0.23 -24.30 -33.41
CA GLU A 162 -1.70 -24.25 -33.44
C GLU A 162 -2.35 -25.31 -32.53
N GLU A 163 -1.76 -26.50 -32.45
CA GLU A 163 -2.25 -27.61 -31.63
C GLU A 163 -2.07 -27.37 -30.12
N ALA A 164 -1.16 -26.47 -29.72
CA ALA A 164 -0.87 -26.22 -28.30
C ALA A 164 -2.09 -25.65 -27.56
N VAL A 165 -2.85 -24.75 -28.19
CA VAL A 165 -4.06 -24.16 -27.59
C VAL A 165 -5.13 -25.22 -27.34
N ALA A 166 -5.30 -26.17 -28.27
CA ALA A 166 -6.21 -27.29 -28.09
C ALA A 166 -5.79 -28.21 -26.92
N ARG A 167 -4.48 -28.46 -26.79
CA ARG A 167 -3.95 -29.25 -25.66
C ARG A 167 -4.07 -28.53 -24.33
N ILE A 168 -3.85 -27.22 -24.27
CA ILE A 168 -4.10 -26.41 -23.07
C ILE A 168 -5.57 -26.53 -22.65
N ARG A 169 -6.51 -26.41 -23.59
CA ARG A 169 -7.95 -26.59 -23.29
C ARG A 169 -8.25 -27.99 -22.77
N GLY A 170 -7.70 -29.03 -23.39
CA GLY A 170 -7.86 -30.42 -22.94
C GLY A 170 -7.32 -30.66 -21.53
N ALA A 171 -6.13 -30.14 -21.24
CA ALA A 171 -5.52 -30.22 -19.91
C ALA A 171 -6.30 -29.39 -18.86
N ALA A 172 -6.78 -28.19 -19.21
CA ALA A 172 -7.59 -27.38 -18.31
C ALA A 172 -8.85 -28.14 -17.88
N LEU A 173 -9.53 -28.81 -18.82
CA LEU A 173 -10.70 -29.63 -18.55
C LEU A 173 -10.38 -30.84 -17.66
N SER A 174 -9.26 -31.54 -17.87
CA SER A 174 -8.89 -32.69 -17.03
C SER A 174 -8.52 -32.30 -15.59
N HIS A 175 -8.10 -31.05 -15.39
CA HIS A 175 -7.78 -30.48 -14.09
C HIS A 175 -8.97 -29.81 -13.38
N GLU A 176 -10.15 -29.72 -13.99
CA GLU A 176 -11.33 -29.18 -13.31
C GLU A 176 -11.68 -29.99 -12.06
N GLY A 177 -12.08 -29.30 -10.99
CA GLY A 177 -12.40 -29.93 -9.72
C GLY A 177 -11.18 -30.26 -8.85
N GLN A 178 -9.95 -30.13 -9.37
CA GLN A 178 -8.74 -30.34 -8.59
C GLN A 178 -8.35 -29.10 -7.77
N LYS A 179 -7.64 -29.32 -6.66
CA LYS A 179 -7.16 -28.25 -5.77
C LYS A 179 -5.64 -28.18 -5.82
N GLY A 180 -5.10 -27.00 -6.12
CA GLY A 180 -3.67 -26.73 -6.15
C GLY A 180 -3.15 -26.00 -4.90
N ILE A 181 -1.82 -25.99 -4.75
CA ILE A 181 -1.12 -25.28 -3.68
C ILE A 181 -1.33 -23.77 -3.82
N THR A 182 -1.13 -23.24 -5.02
CA THR A 182 -1.37 -21.84 -5.40
C THR A 182 -2.10 -21.79 -6.74
N CYS A 183 -2.68 -20.65 -7.10
CA CYS A 183 -3.27 -20.50 -8.44
C CYS A 183 -2.23 -20.75 -9.55
N LEU A 184 -1.04 -20.15 -9.41
CA LEU A 184 0.09 -20.40 -10.30
C LEU A 184 0.41 -21.90 -10.40
N ASN A 185 0.59 -22.59 -9.27
CA ASN A 185 0.99 -24.00 -9.30
C ASN A 185 -0.02 -24.85 -10.09
N GLN A 186 -1.32 -24.56 -9.95
CA GLN A 186 -2.36 -25.25 -10.71
C GLN A 186 -2.29 -24.93 -12.20
N ASP A 187 -2.08 -23.67 -12.56
CA ASP A 187 -1.89 -23.25 -13.95
C ASP A 187 -0.68 -23.97 -14.57
N LEU A 188 0.44 -24.06 -13.84
CA LEU A 188 1.64 -24.74 -14.32
C LEU A 188 1.46 -26.26 -14.46
N ASN A 189 0.60 -26.88 -13.65
CA ASN A 189 0.22 -28.29 -13.85
C ASN A 189 -0.57 -28.48 -15.15
N VAL A 190 -1.52 -27.58 -15.44
CA VAL A 190 -2.27 -27.58 -16.71
C VAL A 190 -1.31 -27.45 -17.90
N LEU A 191 -0.35 -26.54 -17.84
CA LEU A 191 0.64 -26.38 -18.89
C LEU A 191 1.53 -27.62 -19.05
N ALA A 192 2.00 -28.19 -17.94
CA ALA A 192 2.85 -29.36 -18.00
C ALA A 192 2.13 -30.56 -18.62
N ASP A 193 0.84 -30.76 -18.30
CA ASP A 193 -0.01 -31.77 -18.96
C ASP A 193 -0.28 -31.43 -20.43
N ALA A 194 -0.31 -30.15 -20.79
CA ALA A 194 -0.40 -29.68 -22.18
C ALA A 194 0.91 -29.80 -22.97
N GLY A 195 2.00 -30.25 -22.35
CA GLY A 195 3.31 -30.47 -23.00
C GLY A 195 4.32 -29.34 -22.84
N PHE A 196 4.12 -28.42 -21.91
CA PHE A 196 5.08 -27.35 -21.63
C PHE A 196 6.07 -27.76 -20.55
N GLU A 197 7.32 -27.31 -20.63
CA GLU A 197 8.32 -27.57 -19.60
C GLU A 197 9.40 -26.47 -19.61
N THR A 198 10.07 -26.24 -18.48
CA THR A 198 11.26 -25.38 -18.44
C THR A 198 12.50 -26.15 -18.91
N GLN A 199 13.53 -25.46 -19.37
CA GLN A 199 14.81 -26.08 -19.75
C GLN A 199 15.37 -27.07 -18.71
N ASP A 200 15.12 -26.82 -17.42
CA ASP A 200 15.59 -27.64 -16.31
C ASP A 200 14.58 -28.69 -15.80
N GLY A 201 13.43 -28.85 -16.44
CA GLY A 201 12.43 -29.87 -16.09
C GLY A 201 11.66 -29.57 -14.80
N LYS A 202 11.49 -28.28 -14.46
CA LYS A 202 11.00 -27.84 -13.15
C LYS A 202 9.74 -26.98 -13.20
N LEU A 203 9.00 -26.96 -14.31
CA LEU A 203 7.81 -26.12 -14.47
C LEU A 203 6.81 -26.31 -13.31
N ARG A 204 6.57 -27.54 -12.87
CA ARG A 204 5.62 -27.84 -11.78
C ARG A 204 6.08 -27.39 -10.39
N THR A 205 7.36 -27.08 -10.22
CA THR A 205 7.94 -26.76 -8.90
C THR A 205 7.67 -25.32 -8.48
N TYR A 206 7.31 -24.44 -9.41
CA TYR A 206 7.00 -23.05 -9.07
C TYR A 206 5.63 -22.94 -8.41
N VAL A 207 5.63 -22.25 -7.28
CA VAL A 207 4.42 -21.96 -6.49
C VAL A 207 4.18 -20.46 -6.33
N TRP A 208 5.20 -19.62 -6.54
CA TRP A 208 5.12 -18.17 -6.37
C TRP A 208 5.20 -17.43 -7.71
N PRO A 209 4.21 -16.56 -8.03
CA PRO A 209 4.23 -15.68 -9.20
C PRO A 209 5.55 -14.95 -9.47
N THR A 210 6.20 -14.36 -8.47
CA THR A 210 7.49 -13.65 -8.63
C THR A 210 8.61 -14.56 -9.11
N SER A 211 8.72 -15.75 -8.51
CA SER A 211 9.72 -16.75 -8.90
C SER A 211 9.48 -17.24 -10.32
N PHE A 212 8.21 -17.41 -10.72
CA PHE A 212 7.87 -17.83 -12.08
C PHE A 212 8.04 -16.71 -13.11
N LEU A 213 7.75 -15.45 -12.76
CA LEU A 213 8.00 -14.29 -13.62
C LEU A 213 9.50 -14.13 -13.91
N GLU A 214 10.36 -14.29 -12.90
CA GLU A 214 11.81 -14.32 -13.13
C GLU A 214 12.24 -15.49 -14.00
N ALA A 215 11.66 -16.67 -13.74
CA ALA A 215 11.97 -17.86 -14.51
C ALA A 215 11.55 -17.72 -15.98
N SER A 216 10.37 -17.18 -16.27
CA SER A 216 9.90 -17.00 -17.65
C SER A 216 10.65 -15.92 -18.41
N LEU A 217 11.25 -14.95 -17.70
CA LEU A 217 12.09 -13.91 -18.31
C LEU A 217 13.54 -14.34 -18.49
N ARG A 218 14.03 -15.34 -17.75
CA ARG A 218 15.44 -15.81 -17.80
C ARG A 218 15.62 -17.17 -18.44
N ARG A 219 14.66 -18.07 -18.26
CA ARG A 219 14.74 -19.48 -18.65
C ARG A 219 13.93 -19.71 -19.89
N GLU A 220 14.46 -20.60 -20.71
CA GLU A 220 13.78 -21.05 -21.90
C GLU A 220 12.63 -21.97 -21.49
N ILE A 221 11.42 -21.63 -21.94
CA ILE A 221 10.25 -22.51 -21.84
C ILE A 221 10.11 -23.22 -23.18
N TYR A 222 9.92 -24.53 -23.12
CA TYR A 222 9.76 -25.39 -24.28
C TYR A 222 8.35 -25.93 -24.34
N TYR A 223 7.85 -26.08 -25.56
CA TYR A 223 6.66 -26.85 -25.88
C TYR A 223 7.07 -28.14 -26.58
N TYR A 224 6.61 -29.27 -26.06
CA TYR A 224 6.83 -30.61 -26.61
C TYR A 224 5.56 -31.05 -27.34
N PRO A 225 5.57 -31.10 -28.68
CA PRO A 225 4.42 -31.55 -29.46
C PRO A 225 3.99 -32.98 -29.11
N ALA A 226 2.75 -33.34 -29.48
CA ALA A 226 2.23 -34.68 -29.19
C ALA A 226 2.90 -35.76 -30.05
N SER A 227 3.40 -35.38 -31.23
CA SER A 227 4.15 -36.26 -32.11
C SER A 227 5.59 -36.42 -31.61
N GLU A 228 6.00 -37.65 -31.32
CA GLU A 228 7.39 -37.97 -30.91
C GLU A 228 8.42 -37.64 -32.00
N TRP A 229 7.98 -37.42 -33.24
CA TRP A 229 8.82 -37.07 -34.38
C TRP A 229 9.06 -35.58 -34.53
N GLU A 230 8.27 -34.75 -33.86
CA GLU A 230 8.41 -33.30 -33.89
C GLU A 230 9.36 -32.83 -32.79
N LYS A 231 10.23 -31.87 -33.14
CA LYS A 231 11.20 -31.35 -32.19
C LYS A 231 10.51 -30.40 -31.19
N PRO A 232 10.99 -30.34 -29.94
CA PRO A 232 10.53 -29.34 -29.00
C PRO A 232 10.73 -27.92 -29.54
N VAL A 233 9.72 -27.08 -29.36
CA VAL A 233 9.72 -25.67 -29.77
C VAL A 233 10.09 -24.82 -28.56
N LYS A 234 11.21 -24.08 -28.65
CA LYS A 234 11.53 -23.05 -27.67
C LYS A 234 10.57 -21.87 -27.86
N LEU A 235 9.81 -21.53 -26.83
CA LEU A 235 8.85 -20.43 -26.89
C LEU A 235 9.56 -19.09 -26.80
N GLU A 236 9.13 -18.17 -27.66
CA GLU A 236 9.49 -16.75 -27.64
C GLU A 236 8.33 -15.95 -27.04
N PHE A 237 8.64 -15.05 -26.11
CA PHE A 237 7.63 -14.26 -25.43
C PHE A 237 7.82 -12.77 -25.72
N ASP A 238 6.71 -12.12 -26.06
CA ASP A 238 6.57 -10.69 -25.91
C ASP A 238 5.96 -10.38 -24.53
N VAL A 239 6.56 -9.42 -23.82
CA VAL A 239 6.06 -8.94 -22.51
C VAL A 239 5.17 -7.74 -22.75
N VAL A 240 3.86 -7.87 -22.55
CA VAL A 240 2.89 -6.81 -22.81
C VAL A 240 2.42 -6.19 -21.50
N ARG A 241 2.52 -4.87 -21.35
CA ARG A 241 2.08 -4.11 -20.18
C ARG A 241 0.74 -3.44 -20.43
N THR A 242 -0.23 -3.67 -19.54
CA THR A 242 -1.54 -3.01 -19.57
C THR A 242 -1.80 -2.12 -18.36
N THR A 243 -0.88 -2.12 -17.40
CA THR A 243 -0.97 -1.30 -16.18
C THR A 243 -0.07 -0.08 -16.24
N SER A 244 -0.40 0.94 -15.45
CA SER A 244 0.43 2.14 -15.28
C SER A 244 1.75 1.90 -14.53
N GLN A 245 1.92 0.76 -13.86
CA GLN A 245 3.12 0.44 -13.08
C GLN A 245 4.25 -0.07 -13.98
N SER A 246 5.48 0.38 -13.73
CA SER A 246 6.68 -0.23 -14.31
C SER A 246 6.85 -1.69 -13.85
N LEU A 247 7.64 -2.48 -14.58
CA LEU A 247 7.74 -3.92 -14.32
C LEU A 247 8.36 -4.20 -12.95
N ASP A 248 9.29 -3.35 -12.51
CA ASP A 248 9.89 -3.40 -11.17
C ASP A 248 8.86 -3.12 -10.06
N GLU A 249 8.10 -2.03 -10.20
CA GLU A 249 7.04 -1.67 -9.24
C GLU A 249 5.96 -2.75 -9.17
N PHE A 250 5.63 -3.33 -10.32
CA PHE A 250 4.65 -4.40 -10.43
C PHE A 250 5.15 -5.70 -9.80
N TYR A 251 6.39 -6.09 -10.06
CA TYR A 251 7.06 -7.24 -9.46
C TYR A 251 7.02 -7.17 -7.93
N HIS A 252 7.42 -6.03 -7.35
CA HIS A 252 7.34 -5.84 -5.90
C HIS A 252 5.90 -5.90 -5.39
N SER A 253 4.93 -5.41 -6.17
CA SER A 253 3.51 -5.48 -5.83
C SER A 253 2.95 -6.89 -5.75
N ILE A 254 3.43 -7.78 -6.61
CA ILE A 254 3.13 -9.20 -6.57
C ILE A 254 3.79 -9.81 -5.33
N MET A 255 5.09 -9.60 -5.12
CA MET A 255 5.85 -10.13 -3.99
C MET A 255 5.19 -9.82 -2.64
N TRP A 256 4.75 -8.57 -2.45
CA TRP A 256 4.03 -8.18 -1.23
C TRP A 256 2.68 -8.87 -1.08
N ALA A 257 1.93 -8.97 -2.19
CA ALA A 257 0.64 -9.64 -2.17
C ALA A 257 0.79 -11.15 -1.93
N GLU A 258 1.85 -11.79 -2.42
CA GLU A 258 2.24 -13.17 -2.07
C GLU A 258 2.50 -13.32 -0.56
N MET A 259 3.39 -12.49 0.00
CA MET A 259 3.75 -12.54 1.42
C MET A 259 2.56 -12.28 2.35
N SER A 260 1.65 -11.38 1.93
CA SER A 260 0.46 -11.04 2.72
C SER A 260 -0.73 -11.98 2.49
N THR A 261 -0.69 -12.88 1.49
CA THR A 261 -1.81 -13.78 1.16
C THR A 261 -2.21 -14.70 2.33
N PRO A 262 -1.28 -15.40 3.02
CA PRO A 262 -1.64 -16.23 4.18
C PRO A 262 -2.31 -15.42 5.30
N LEU A 263 -1.82 -14.22 5.57
CA LEU A 263 -2.33 -13.32 6.62
C LEU A 263 -3.73 -12.79 6.28
N GLN A 264 -3.93 -12.35 5.03
CA GLN A 264 -5.24 -11.93 4.55
C GLN A 264 -6.26 -13.08 4.62
N HIS A 265 -5.84 -14.32 4.41
CA HIS A 265 -6.71 -15.48 4.51
C HIS A 265 -7.03 -15.87 5.95
N TRP A 266 -6.06 -15.80 6.86
CA TRP A 266 -6.32 -15.98 8.28
C TRP A 266 -7.37 -14.98 8.78
N ASN A 267 -7.21 -13.70 8.45
CA ASN A 267 -8.17 -12.65 8.82
C ASN A 267 -9.55 -12.81 8.17
N ARG A 268 -9.66 -13.57 7.06
CA ARG A 268 -10.93 -13.85 6.36
C ARG A 268 -11.64 -15.10 6.89
N ALA A 269 -10.94 -16.01 7.57
CA ALA A 269 -11.53 -17.22 8.12
C ALA A 269 -12.44 -16.93 9.33
N SER A 270 -12.27 -15.78 9.98
CA SER A 270 -13.04 -15.30 11.14
C SER A 270 -14.10 -14.24 10.80
N ASP A 271 -14.45 -14.10 9.52
CA ASP A 271 -15.08 -12.88 9.00
C ASP A 271 -16.57 -13.05 8.71
N THR A 272 -17.41 -12.28 9.41
CA THR A 272 -18.87 -12.29 9.23
C THR A 272 -19.29 -11.62 7.91
N PRO A 273 -20.49 -11.92 7.37
CA PRO A 273 -21.01 -11.27 6.17
C PRO A 273 -21.05 -9.73 6.27
N GLU A 274 -21.34 -9.16 7.46
CA GLU A 274 -21.33 -7.71 7.66
C GLU A 274 -19.92 -7.12 7.49
N ALA A 275 -18.90 -7.75 8.07
CA ALA A 275 -17.50 -7.32 7.95
C ALA A 275 -17.00 -7.35 6.49
N ARG A 276 -17.52 -8.26 5.66
CA ARG A 276 -17.23 -8.28 4.21
C ARG A 276 -17.80 -7.06 3.50
N GLU A 277 -19.01 -6.65 3.85
CA GLU A 277 -19.68 -5.51 3.21
C GLU A 277 -19.09 -4.17 3.67
N GLU A 278 -18.73 -4.05 4.95
CA GLU A 278 -17.99 -2.88 5.46
C GLU A 278 -16.63 -2.73 4.79
N ARG A 279 -15.89 -3.83 4.57
CA ARG A 279 -14.59 -3.76 3.85
C ARG A 279 -14.74 -3.40 2.39
N LYS A 280 -15.81 -3.84 1.71
CA LYS A 280 -16.11 -3.37 0.34
C LYS A 280 -16.37 -1.86 0.33
N LYS A 281 -17.18 -1.36 1.26
CA LYS A 281 -17.45 0.08 1.41
C LYS A 281 -16.17 0.87 1.72
N ALA A 282 -15.38 0.39 2.69
CA ALA A 282 -14.10 1.01 3.05
C ALA A 282 -13.13 1.08 1.87
N ALA A 283 -13.07 0.04 1.07
CA ALA A 283 -12.24 0.02 -0.12
C ALA A 283 -12.70 0.92 -1.26
N ILE A 284 -14.02 1.03 -1.47
CA ILE A 284 -14.58 1.99 -2.42
C ILE A 284 -14.22 3.41 -1.95
N ALA A 285 -14.32 3.69 -0.65
CA ALA A 285 -13.90 4.96 -0.04
C ALA A 285 -12.39 5.22 -0.18
N ILE A 286 -11.54 4.21 0.02
CA ILE A 286 -10.08 4.31 -0.20
C ILE A 286 -9.76 4.66 -1.66
N THR A 287 -10.56 4.18 -2.61
CA THR A 287 -10.35 4.47 -4.04
C THR A 287 -10.72 5.92 -4.38
N SER A 288 -11.79 6.47 -3.79
CA SER A 288 -12.16 7.88 -3.94
C SER A 288 -11.16 8.81 -3.24
N MET A 289 -10.64 8.44 -2.06
CA MET A 289 -9.64 9.23 -1.32
C MET A 289 -8.33 9.44 -2.11
N ASN A 290 -7.95 8.52 -3.01
CA ASN A 290 -6.76 8.70 -3.86
C ASN A 290 -6.94 9.78 -4.94
N ALA A 291 -8.18 10.03 -5.39
CA ALA A 291 -8.49 11.14 -6.28
C ALA A 291 -8.52 12.47 -5.51
N ASP A 292 -9.04 12.45 -4.29
CA ASP A 292 -9.05 13.61 -3.38
C ASP A 292 -7.63 14.02 -2.96
N ARG A 293 -6.71 13.06 -2.79
CA ARG A 293 -5.28 13.29 -2.49
C ARG A 293 -4.56 14.12 -3.56
N GLN A 294 -4.87 13.88 -4.84
CA GLN A 294 -4.27 14.63 -5.93
C GLN A 294 -4.80 16.07 -5.96
N LYS A 295 -6.02 16.26 -5.47
CA LYS A 295 -6.66 17.56 -5.27
C LYS A 295 -6.10 18.29 -4.04
N GLU A 296 -5.89 17.62 -2.91
CA GLU A 296 -5.34 18.21 -1.67
C GLU A 296 -3.87 18.67 -1.84
N LEU A 297 -3.05 17.92 -2.59
CA LEU A 297 -1.68 18.34 -2.95
C LEU A 297 -1.68 19.56 -3.89
N VAL A 298 -2.64 19.66 -4.79
CA VAL A 298 -2.81 20.82 -5.68
C VAL A 298 -3.35 22.02 -4.89
N GLU A 299 -4.31 21.82 -3.99
CA GLU A 299 -4.83 22.86 -3.08
C GLU A 299 -3.74 23.38 -2.12
N LEU A 300 -2.85 22.52 -1.61
CA LEU A 300 -1.65 22.91 -0.84
C LEU A 300 -0.68 23.78 -1.66
N MET A 301 -0.56 23.51 -2.96
CA MET A 301 0.25 24.30 -3.89
C MET A 301 -0.42 25.61 -4.31
N GLU A 302 -1.76 25.66 -4.31
CA GLU A 302 -2.57 26.84 -4.63
C GLU A 302 -2.85 27.74 -3.42
N ALA A 303 -2.68 27.24 -2.19
CA ALA A 303 -2.97 27.95 -0.95
C ALA A 303 -1.94 29.03 -0.57
N ASP A 304 -0.75 29.07 -1.18
CA ASP A 304 0.27 30.11 -0.94
C ASP A 304 0.18 31.15 -2.07
N SER A 305 -0.38 32.33 -1.78
CA SER A 305 -0.46 33.41 -2.77
C SER A 305 0.93 33.99 -3.04
N PRO A 306 1.34 34.22 -4.30
CA PRO A 306 2.62 34.88 -4.61
C PRO A 306 2.70 36.33 -4.09
N GLU A 307 1.60 36.89 -3.58
CA GLU A 307 1.52 38.26 -3.06
C GLU A 307 1.80 38.39 -1.55
N ASP A 308 1.94 37.29 -0.79
CA ASP A 308 2.34 37.37 0.63
C ASP A 308 3.84 37.70 0.76
N ASP A 309 4.15 38.79 1.49
CA ASP A 309 5.47 39.39 1.67
C ASP A 309 6.28 38.82 2.86
N GLY A 310 5.76 37.78 3.51
CA GLY A 310 6.37 37.14 4.67
C GLY A 310 7.62 36.29 4.36
N GLU A 311 8.41 36.01 5.39
CA GLU A 311 9.55 35.10 5.30
C GLU A 311 9.09 33.70 4.86
N ARG A 312 9.77 33.15 3.84
CA ARG A 312 9.46 31.83 3.28
C ARG A 312 10.39 30.78 3.87
N LEU A 313 9.81 29.73 4.45
CA LEU A 313 10.53 28.63 5.06
C LEU A 313 10.56 27.42 4.11
N PRO A 314 11.69 26.69 4.05
CA PRO A 314 11.73 25.43 3.32
C PRO A 314 10.78 24.41 3.96
N VAL A 315 9.90 23.83 3.16
CA VAL A 315 8.95 22.80 3.58
C VAL A 315 9.23 21.53 2.79
N SER A 316 9.07 20.39 3.42
CA SER A 316 9.16 19.07 2.78
C SER A 316 8.08 18.14 3.30
N VAL A 317 7.73 17.14 2.51
CA VAL A 317 6.76 16.10 2.90
C VAL A 317 7.38 14.73 2.82
N ALA A 318 7.07 13.87 3.79
CA ALA A 318 7.55 12.50 3.81
C ALA A 318 6.90 11.67 2.70
N ALA A 319 7.72 11.23 1.75
CA ALA A 319 7.35 10.17 0.84
C ALA A 319 7.60 8.82 1.52
N SER A 320 6.61 7.94 1.40
CA SER A 320 6.76 6.57 1.81
C SER A 320 7.53 5.77 0.76
N SER A 321 8.29 4.79 1.23
CA SER A 321 8.83 3.75 0.39
C SER A 321 7.70 3.03 -0.33
N TRP A 322 8.03 2.24 -1.33
CA TRP A 322 7.03 1.41 -1.99
C TRP A 322 6.26 0.51 -1.00
N ILE A 323 6.96 -0.09 -0.01
CA ILE A 323 6.35 -0.87 1.07
C ILE A 323 5.47 0.02 1.94
N GLY A 324 5.96 1.20 2.34
CA GLY A 324 5.19 2.17 3.11
C GLY A 324 3.95 2.67 2.38
N LYS A 325 3.96 2.80 1.04
CA LYS A 325 2.77 3.12 0.23
C LYS A 325 1.72 2.03 0.34
N GLN A 326 2.09 0.75 0.42
CA GLN A 326 1.14 -0.34 0.64
C GLN A 326 0.63 -0.39 2.09
N LEU A 327 1.50 -0.09 3.06
CA LEU A 327 1.11 0.01 4.48
C LEU A 327 0.09 1.15 4.69
N ARG A 328 0.33 2.33 4.11
CA ARG A 328 -0.62 3.46 4.14
C ARG A 328 -1.98 3.12 3.52
N ARG A 329 -2.05 2.27 2.50
CA ARG A 329 -3.33 1.80 1.92
C ARG A 329 -4.18 0.99 2.90
N LEU A 330 -3.54 0.30 3.86
CA LEU A 330 -4.22 -0.49 4.88
C LEU A 330 -4.51 0.34 6.14
N TRP A 331 -3.70 1.35 6.40
CA TRP A 331 -3.61 1.99 7.71
C TRP A 331 -4.07 3.45 7.74
N GLY A 332 -4.27 4.07 6.58
CA GLY A 332 -4.53 5.51 6.46
C GLY A 332 -3.29 6.28 6.01
N ASP A 333 -3.54 7.43 5.37
CA ASP A 333 -2.47 8.33 4.94
C ASP A 333 -2.05 9.24 6.11
N HIS A 334 -0.83 9.04 6.60
CA HIS A 334 -0.17 9.95 7.53
C HIS A 334 0.90 10.75 6.78
N ILE A 335 0.57 12.00 6.44
CA ILE A 335 1.53 12.92 5.81
C ILE A 335 2.35 13.57 6.91
N LEU A 336 3.65 13.25 6.98
CA LEU A 336 4.59 14.03 7.79
C LEU A 336 5.02 15.23 6.96
N MET A 337 4.63 16.42 7.38
CA MET A 337 5.16 17.68 6.89
C MET A 337 6.33 18.10 7.77
N ARG A 338 7.43 18.54 7.18
CA ARG A 338 8.61 19.04 7.89
C ARG A 338 8.93 20.44 7.41
N ILE A 339 9.03 21.35 8.36
CA ILE A 339 9.47 22.72 8.17
C ILE A 339 10.91 22.80 8.65
N ASP A 340 11.81 23.26 7.78
CA ASP A 340 13.22 23.47 8.09
C ASP A 340 13.39 24.77 8.89
N LEU A 341 13.94 24.63 10.10
CA LEU A 341 14.20 25.71 11.05
C LEU A 341 15.69 25.85 11.37
N THR A 342 16.58 25.30 10.55
CA THR A 342 18.05 25.34 10.77
C THR A 342 18.56 26.77 10.98
N LYS A 343 17.94 27.77 10.33
CA LYS A 343 18.28 29.18 10.51
C LYS A 343 18.01 29.69 11.94
N TYR A 344 17.13 29.05 12.69
CA TYR A 344 16.68 29.46 14.02
C TYR A 344 17.21 28.56 15.13
N THR A 345 18.14 27.66 14.85
CA THR A 345 18.67 26.69 15.81
C THR A 345 19.16 27.34 17.11
N ASP A 346 19.90 28.44 17.04
CA ASP A 346 20.37 29.14 18.24
C ASP A 346 19.22 29.72 19.08
N GLN A 347 18.21 30.27 18.43
CA GLN A 347 17.04 30.84 19.09
C GLN A 347 16.21 29.75 19.78
N ILE A 348 16.04 28.61 19.10
CA ILE A 348 15.36 27.44 19.64
C ILE A 348 16.15 26.87 20.82
N ASN A 349 17.47 26.70 20.70
CA ASN A 349 18.31 26.19 21.77
C ASN A 349 18.35 27.13 22.98
N GLN A 350 18.26 28.45 22.77
CA GLN A 350 18.20 29.41 23.87
C GLN A 350 16.85 29.38 24.60
N ALA A 351 15.75 29.26 23.86
CA ALA A 351 14.39 29.23 24.43
C ALA A 351 14.03 27.86 25.05
N LEU A 352 14.55 26.78 24.46
CA LEU A 352 14.29 25.39 24.83
C LEU A 352 15.62 24.63 24.98
N PRO A 353 16.42 24.95 26.02
CA PRO A 353 17.77 24.40 26.18
C PRO A 353 17.77 22.92 26.52
N GLU A 354 16.72 22.42 27.15
CA GLU A 354 16.59 21.01 27.55
C GLU A 354 16.14 20.13 26.39
N LYS A 355 16.65 18.90 26.36
CA LYS A 355 16.27 17.86 25.40
C LYS A 355 15.38 16.85 26.10
N LEU A 356 14.24 16.55 25.49
CA LEU A 356 13.28 15.58 26.00
C LEU A 356 13.77 14.15 25.70
N VAL A 357 13.81 13.32 26.73
CA VAL A 357 14.15 11.89 26.61
C VAL A 357 12.86 11.09 26.49
N ALA A 358 12.78 10.24 25.48
CA ALA A 358 11.64 9.35 25.28
C ALA A 358 11.45 8.42 26.49
N PHE A 359 10.21 8.34 26.98
CA PHE A 359 9.79 7.49 28.09
C PHE A 359 10.60 7.67 29.39
N ALA A 360 10.91 8.91 29.78
CA ALA A 360 11.77 9.19 30.94
C ALA A 360 11.22 8.76 32.32
N LYS A 361 9.91 8.48 32.47
CA LYS A 361 9.30 8.06 33.75
C LYS A 361 9.90 6.73 34.25
N LYS A 362 10.35 6.67 35.51
CA LYS A 362 10.93 5.44 36.09
C LYS A 362 9.88 4.39 36.47
N ASP A 363 8.70 4.82 36.90
CA ASP A 363 7.61 3.95 37.29
C ASP A 363 6.65 3.73 36.13
N LYS A 364 6.90 2.66 35.38
CA LYS A 364 6.06 2.20 34.26
C LYS A 364 5.39 0.90 34.64
N ASP A 365 4.11 0.78 34.32
CA ASP A 365 3.39 -0.49 34.41
C ASP A 365 4.00 -1.54 33.44
N PHE A 366 3.65 -2.81 33.64
CA PHE A 366 4.18 -3.92 32.86
C PHE A 366 3.83 -3.85 31.37
N VAL A 367 2.62 -3.37 31.03
CA VAL A 367 2.14 -3.22 29.67
C VAL A 367 2.90 -2.11 28.94
N THR A 368 3.14 -0.99 29.60
CA THR A 368 3.90 0.16 29.12
C THR A 368 5.38 -0.23 28.89
N LYS A 369 5.98 -1.00 29.80
CA LYS A 369 7.33 -1.57 29.59
C LYS A 369 7.39 -2.52 28.39
N LEU A 370 6.35 -3.33 28.17
CA LEU A 370 6.29 -4.24 27.02
C LEU A 370 6.10 -3.47 25.70
N LYS A 371 5.21 -2.46 25.68
CA LYS A 371 4.97 -1.58 24.53
C LYS A 371 6.26 -0.84 24.14
N GLU A 372 6.97 -0.26 25.11
CA GLU A 372 8.25 0.41 24.90
C GLU A 372 9.32 -0.52 24.31
N ASN A 373 9.52 -1.68 24.92
CA ASN A 373 10.65 -2.56 24.56
C ASN A 373 10.43 -3.34 23.26
N ILE A 374 9.19 -3.48 22.78
CA ILE A 374 8.88 -4.27 21.58
C ILE A 374 8.30 -3.40 20.46
N LEU A 375 7.16 -2.75 20.70
CA LEU A 375 6.45 -1.99 19.65
C LEU A 375 7.13 -0.66 19.35
N PHE A 376 7.67 -0.01 20.37
CA PHE A 376 8.35 1.27 20.25
C PHE A 376 9.86 1.14 20.45
N SER A 377 10.47 -0.02 20.19
CA SER A 377 11.94 -0.09 20.26
C SER A 377 12.57 0.83 19.20
N GLN A 378 13.79 1.33 19.46
CA GLN A 378 14.53 2.15 18.47
C GLN A 378 14.63 1.47 17.11
N TRP A 379 14.86 0.16 17.12
CA TRP A 379 14.95 -0.64 15.92
C TRP A 379 13.60 -0.71 15.19
N THR A 380 12.51 -1.01 15.90
CA THR A 380 11.16 -1.10 15.33
C THR A 380 10.73 0.23 14.72
N VAL A 381 10.97 1.33 15.42
CA VAL A 381 10.61 2.69 14.97
C VAL A 381 11.48 3.13 13.80
N GLY A 382 12.77 2.79 13.82
CA GLY A 382 13.68 3.00 12.68
C GLY A 382 13.21 2.28 11.43
N ALA A 383 12.86 0.99 11.55
CA ALA A 383 12.34 0.18 10.45
C ALA A 383 10.98 0.70 9.95
N MET A 384 10.06 1.08 10.85
CA MET A 384 8.78 1.66 10.45
C MET A 384 8.97 3.00 9.72
N ARG A 385 9.86 3.86 10.21
CA ARG A 385 10.14 5.17 9.61
C ARG A 385 10.86 5.04 8.27
N SER A 386 11.76 4.08 8.11
CA SER A 386 12.41 3.83 6.81
C SER A 386 11.40 3.46 5.72
N GLN A 387 10.26 2.87 6.10
CA GLN A 387 9.17 2.59 5.16
C GLN A 387 8.19 3.75 5.02
N MET A 388 7.79 4.38 6.13
CA MET A 388 6.76 5.43 6.10
C MET A 388 7.26 6.79 5.65
N ALA A 389 8.54 7.11 5.86
CA ALA A 389 9.17 8.38 5.57
C ALA A 389 10.60 8.14 5.06
N SER A 390 10.69 7.35 3.98
CA SER A 390 11.97 6.94 3.37
C SER A 390 12.76 8.13 2.86
N GLU A 391 12.07 9.17 2.40
CA GLU A 391 12.66 10.43 1.96
C GLU A 391 11.71 11.60 2.27
N PHE A 392 12.27 12.80 2.35
CA PHE A 392 11.53 14.05 2.46
C PHE A 392 11.66 14.80 1.13
N ILE A 393 10.56 14.90 0.41
CA ILE A 393 10.51 15.60 -0.87
C ILE A 393 10.34 17.09 -0.58
N PRO A 394 11.26 17.95 -1.06
CA PRO A 394 11.12 19.40 -0.88
C PRO A 394 9.92 19.92 -1.67
N LEU A 395 9.15 20.79 -1.02
CA LEU A 395 8.09 21.60 -1.61
C LEU A 395 8.62 23.03 -1.86
N PRO A 396 7.92 23.84 -2.68
CA PRO A 396 8.19 25.26 -2.73
C PRO A 396 8.17 25.88 -1.31
N PRO A 397 9.13 26.75 -0.96
CA PRO A 397 9.15 27.41 0.34
C PRO A 397 7.85 28.18 0.61
N MET A 398 7.26 27.98 1.79
CA MET A 398 5.96 28.53 2.17
C MET A 398 6.11 29.64 3.20
N THR A 399 5.21 30.61 3.17
CA THR A 399 5.09 31.62 4.23
C THR A 399 4.46 31.03 5.50
N ALA A 400 4.63 31.70 6.64
CA ALA A 400 3.95 31.36 7.89
C ALA A 400 2.42 31.21 7.72
N LYS A 401 1.81 32.16 7.00
CA LYS A 401 0.38 32.15 6.66
C LYS A 401 0.02 31.01 5.71
N GLY A 402 0.89 30.68 4.76
CA GLY A 402 0.71 29.51 3.88
C GLY A 402 0.66 28.20 4.68
N ILE A 403 1.56 28.04 5.65
CA ILE A 403 1.59 26.87 6.56
C ILE A 403 0.32 26.84 7.44
N GLN A 404 -0.12 27.98 7.97
CA GLN A 404 -1.36 28.08 8.76
C GLN A 404 -2.62 27.78 7.91
N ARG A 405 -2.64 28.20 6.64
CA ARG A 405 -3.72 27.90 5.69
C ARG A 405 -3.80 26.41 5.36
N ALA A 406 -2.66 25.73 5.30
CA ALA A 406 -2.59 24.28 5.10
C ALA A 406 -3.18 23.46 6.27
N LEU A 407 -3.28 24.04 7.47
CA LEU A 407 -4.01 23.42 8.58
C LEU A 407 -5.52 23.55 8.34
N GLN A 408 -6.28 22.47 8.45
CA GLN A 408 -7.73 22.52 8.28
C GLN A 408 -8.41 23.12 9.52
N THR A 409 -9.42 23.96 9.29
CA THR A 409 -10.19 24.64 10.34
C THR A 409 -11.21 23.69 10.98
N ARG A 410 -11.34 23.75 12.30
CA ARG A 410 -12.35 23.01 13.07
C ARG A 410 -13.66 23.82 13.11
N THR A 411 -14.71 23.39 12.40
CA THR A 411 -15.98 24.14 12.27
C THR A 411 -17.20 23.50 12.96
N THR A 412 -17.13 22.24 13.41
CA THR A 412 -18.24 21.55 14.09
C THR A 412 -17.80 20.66 15.26
N GLU A 413 -18.73 20.23 16.12
CA GLU A 413 -18.45 19.31 17.23
C GLU A 413 -17.96 17.91 16.78
N ASP A 414 -18.46 17.41 15.64
CA ASP A 414 -18.01 16.14 15.04
C ASP A 414 -16.62 16.23 14.37
N GLU A 415 -16.15 17.44 14.10
CA GLU A 415 -14.81 17.74 13.55
C GLU A 415 -13.75 17.90 14.64
N LYS A 416 -14.15 17.97 15.92
CA LYS A 416 -13.26 18.14 17.08
C LYS A 416 -12.15 17.07 17.14
N LEU A 417 -12.41 15.89 16.60
CA LEU A 417 -11.46 14.76 16.55
C LEU A 417 -10.74 14.59 15.20
N LYS A 418 -11.18 15.27 14.13
CA LYS A 418 -10.70 15.00 12.74
C LYS A 418 -9.62 15.95 12.23
N HIS A 419 -9.44 17.10 12.88
CA HIS A 419 -8.50 18.16 12.46
C HIS A 419 -7.52 18.56 13.57
N LYS A 420 -7.06 17.57 14.35
CA LYS A 420 -5.90 17.68 15.23
C LYS A 420 -4.64 17.21 14.50
N TYR A 421 -3.50 17.73 14.92
CA TYR A 421 -2.19 17.38 14.37
C TYR A 421 -1.21 17.10 15.50
N ASN A 422 -0.42 16.04 15.39
CA ASN A 422 0.72 15.84 16.27
C ASN A 422 1.93 16.61 15.72
N TYR A 423 2.69 17.23 16.62
CA TYR A 423 3.92 17.93 16.27
C TYR A 423 5.11 17.44 17.10
N VAL A 424 6.29 17.52 16.50
CA VAL A 424 7.58 17.36 17.17
C VAL A 424 8.50 18.49 16.72
N LEU A 425 9.04 19.22 17.70
CA LEU A 425 10.07 20.22 17.49
C LEU A 425 11.44 19.62 17.84
N THR A 426 12.40 19.74 16.93
CA THR A 426 13.83 19.63 17.20
C THR A 426 14.51 20.99 17.05
N SER A 427 15.82 21.09 17.30
CA SER A 427 16.55 22.35 17.12
C SER A 427 16.63 22.82 15.65
N GLU A 428 16.36 21.92 14.69
CA GLU A 428 16.46 22.20 13.25
C GLU A 428 15.14 22.04 12.51
N ASN A 429 14.13 21.38 13.09
CA ASN A 429 12.93 21.02 12.36
C ASN A 429 11.67 21.09 13.21
N LEU A 430 10.58 21.57 12.61
CA LEU A 430 9.22 21.34 13.11
C LEU A 430 8.54 20.32 12.20
N THR A 431 8.23 19.14 12.73
CA THR A 431 7.51 18.09 11.99
C THR A 431 6.08 17.99 12.49
N ILE A 432 5.12 18.03 11.57
CA ILE A 432 3.68 18.03 11.83
C ILE A 432 3.02 16.88 11.05
N THR A 433 2.10 16.15 11.68
CA THR A 433 1.28 15.13 11.02
C THR A 433 -0.15 15.21 11.48
N ARG A 434 -1.10 14.95 10.58
CA ARG A 434 -2.51 14.90 10.93
C ARG A 434 -2.83 13.66 11.76
N LEU A 435 -3.66 13.84 12.78
CA LEU A 435 -4.35 12.77 13.50
C LEU A 435 -5.58 12.38 12.66
N ALA A 436 -5.46 11.32 11.87
CA ALA A 436 -6.62 10.66 11.28
C ALA A 436 -7.18 9.70 12.36
N VAL A 437 -8.48 9.76 12.65
CA VAL A 437 -9.15 8.88 13.63
C VAL A 437 -10.17 8.00 12.91
N ALA A 438 -9.77 7.42 11.77
CA ALA A 438 -10.66 6.60 10.95
C ALA A 438 -10.63 5.12 11.39
N TYR A 439 -9.50 4.64 11.92
CA TYR A 439 -9.27 3.26 12.32
C TYR A 439 -8.54 3.15 13.67
N LYS A 440 -9.32 2.96 14.75
CA LYS A 440 -8.92 3.09 16.17
C LYS A 440 -7.59 2.45 16.61
N LEU A 441 -7.17 1.32 16.03
CA LEU A 441 -6.00 0.58 16.54
C LEU A 441 -4.66 0.94 15.85
N VAL A 442 -4.71 1.41 14.60
CA VAL A 442 -3.51 1.55 13.75
C VAL A 442 -3.10 2.99 13.56
N ASP A 443 -4.09 3.89 13.46
CA ASP A 443 -3.88 5.35 13.56
C ASP A 443 -3.09 5.70 14.84
N TRP A 444 -3.29 4.92 15.90
CA TRP A 444 -2.61 5.05 17.19
C TRP A 444 -1.09 4.80 17.13
N VAL A 445 -0.57 3.95 16.24
CA VAL A 445 0.88 3.65 16.19
C VAL A 445 1.62 4.68 15.34
N ALA A 446 1.05 5.03 14.18
CA ALA A 446 1.67 5.90 13.19
C ALA A 446 1.69 7.39 13.59
N ALA A 447 0.72 7.83 14.40
CA ALA A 447 0.62 9.22 14.84
C ALA A 447 1.43 9.53 16.12
N LYS A 448 2.13 8.57 16.74
CA LYS A 448 2.89 8.84 17.98
C LYS A 448 4.09 9.77 17.73
N HIS A 449 4.34 10.67 18.67
CA HIS A 449 5.48 11.62 18.62
C HIS A 449 6.83 10.93 18.40
N LEU A 450 6.99 9.71 18.90
CA LEU A 450 8.19 8.91 18.76
C LEU A 450 8.42 8.40 17.32
N MET A 451 7.33 8.10 16.60
CA MET A 451 7.35 7.80 15.16
C MET A 451 7.66 9.06 14.33
N ILE A 452 7.09 10.20 14.72
CA ILE A 452 7.29 11.50 14.09
C ILE A 452 8.73 11.98 14.27
N SER A 453 9.31 11.82 15.46
CA SER A 453 10.69 12.18 15.77
C SER A 453 11.70 11.21 15.16
N GLY A 454 11.29 9.94 14.96
CA GLY A 454 12.21 8.88 14.56
C GLY A 454 13.28 8.60 15.62
N TYR A 455 12.92 8.69 16.90
CA TYR A 455 13.86 8.57 18.01
C TYR A 455 14.98 9.61 18.07
N SER A 456 14.75 10.80 17.50
CA SER A 456 15.71 11.90 17.63
C SER A 456 16.07 12.15 19.10
N ASP A 457 17.36 12.31 19.35
CA ASP A 457 17.99 12.71 20.61
C ASP A 457 18.00 14.24 20.80
N ASP A 458 17.30 14.97 19.93
CA ASP A 458 17.23 16.43 19.91
C ASP A 458 15.79 16.95 19.98
N VAL A 459 14.86 16.16 20.50
CA VAL A 459 13.47 16.62 20.69
C VAL A 459 13.42 17.69 21.78
N ARG A 460 12.88 18.87 21.44
CA ARG A 460 12.75 20.04 22.32
C ARG A 460 11.34 20.20 22.88
N CYS A 461 10.33 19.88 22.07
CA CYS A 461 8.93 19.86 22.47
C CYS A 461 8.14 18.89 21.59
N ALA A 462 7.05 18.33 22.10
CA ALA A 462 6.14 17.47 21.36
C ALA A 462 4.72 17.55 21.94
N GLY A 463 3.71 17.51 21.09
CA GLY A 463 2.33 17.61 21.54
C GLY A 463 1.33 17.62 20.39
N GLU A 464 0.16 18.18 20.62
CA GLU A 464 -0.88 18.37 19.62
C GLU A 464 -1.09 19.85 19.27
N LEU A 465 -1.53 20.11 18.05
CA LEU A 465 -1.99 21.44 17.60
C LEU A 465 -3.25 21.34 16.74
N TRP A 466 -4.06 22.40 16.74
CA TRP A 466 -5.26 22.53 15.88
C TRP A 466 -5.59 24.00 15.60
N LYS A 467 -6.31 24.27 14.50
CA LYS A 467 -6.75 25.61 14.12
C LYS A 467 -8.24 25.80 14.37
N ASP A 468 -8.61 26.86 15.07
CA ASP A 468 -10.01 27.21 15.32
C ASP A 468 -10.63 28.02 14.17
N GLU A 469 -11.94 28.28 14.25
CA GLU A 469 -12.72 29.04 13.26
C GLU A 469 -12.23 30.48 13.04
N THR A 470 -11.54 31.05 14.04
CA THR A 470 -10.97 32.40 13.98
C THR A 470 -9.57 32.41 13.37
N GLY A 471 -9.00 31.24 13.09
CA GLY A 471 -7.65 31.04 12.57
C GLY A 471 -6.57 30.93 13.65
N VAL A 472 -6.92 30.96 14.94
CA VAL A 472 -5.95 30.79 16.03
C VAL A 472 -5.46 29.35 16.08
N VAL A 473 -4.14 29.18 16.20
CA VAL A 473 -3.51 27.86 16.34
C VAL A 473 -3.33 27.55 17.83
N HIS A 474 -4.10 26.60 18.32
CA HIS A 474 -3.98 26.09 19.68
C HIS A 474 -2.92 25.02 19.74
N VAL A 475 -2.13 25.01 20.81
CA VAL A 475 -1.00 24.11 21.01
C VAL A 475 -1.03 23.58 22.44
N ASN A 476 -0.87 22.27 22.62
CA ASN A 476 -0.72 21.65 23.92
C ASN A 476 0.59 20.84 24.02
N ALA A 477 0.84 20.30 25.22
CA ALA A 477 1.97 19.43 25.53
C ALA A 477 1.58 17.95 25.56
N ASP A 478 0.50 17.54 24.89
CA ASP A 478 0.00 16.17 25.00
C ASP A 478 0.88 15.18 24.22
N SER A 479 1.85 14.59 24.91
CA SER A 479 2.74 13.58 24.35
C SER A 479 3.01 12.49 25.37
N GLY A 480 2.41 11.31 25.16
CA GLY A 480 2.67 10.15 26.02
C GLY A 480 4.14 9.70 26.03
N SER A 481 4.89 9.96 24.95
CA SER A 481 6.30 9.55 24.80
C SER A 481 7.31 10.54 25.38
N TYR A 482 7.11 11.85 25.20
CA TYR A 482 8.10 12.87 25.59
C TYR A 482 7.66 13.74 26.78
N GLN A 483 6.35 13.81 27.05
CA GLN A 483 5.73 14.44 28.23
C GLN A 483 6.33 15.82 28.61
N PRO A 484 6.34 16.82 27.70
CA PRO A 484 6.81 18.15 28.06
C PRO A 484 6.01 18.75 29.23
N THR A 485 6.65 19.62 29.99
CA THR A 485 6.04 20.43 31.06
C THR A 485 5.30 21.62 30.47
N ASP A 486 4.40 22.22 31.25
CA ASP A 486 3.71 23.45 30.82
C ASP A 486 4.69 24.62 30.62
N GLU A 487 5.79 24.68 31.38
CA GLU A 487 6.86 25.67 31.17
C GLU A 487 7.50 25.54 29.78
N ILE A 488 7.77 24.30 29.35
CA ILE A 488 8.28 23.99 28.01
C ILE A 488 7.23 24.37 26.95
N LEU A 489 5.95 24.11 27.20
CA LEU A 489 4.86 24.51 26.31
C LEU A 489 4.80 26.04 26.12
N PHE A 490 4.85 26.81 27.20
CA PHE A 490 4.82 28.28 27.11
C PHE A 490 6.05 28.83 26.39
N ALA A 491 7.23 28.28 26.65
CA ALA A 491 8.46 28.64 25.94
C ALA A 491 8.38 28.30 24.45
N PHE A 492 7.80 27.15 24.11
CA PHE A 492 7.58 26.72 22.73
C PHE A 492 6.61 27.64 22.00
N VAL A 493 5.44 27.95 22.59
CA VAL A 493 4.47 28.88 22.00
C VAL A 493 5.09 30.27 21.82
N GLY A 494 5.84 30.76 22.81
CA GLY A 494 6.57 32.03 22.69
C GLY A 494 7.63 32.02 21.59
N THR A 495 8.24 30.87 21.30
CA THR A 495 9.17 30.69 20.17
C THR A 495 8.41 30.70 18.85
N LEU A 496 7.31 29.96 18.73
CA LEU A 496 6.46 29.96 17.53
C LEU A 496 5.95 31.36 17.19
N SER A 497 5.47 32.13 18.18
CA SER A 497 5.02 33.51 17.95
C SER A 497 6.12 34.45 17.46
N LYS A 498 7.39 34.16 17.74
CA LYS A 498 8.53 34.93 17.20
C LYS A 498 8.91 34.49 15.79
N LEU A 499 8.89 33.18 15.53
CA LEU A 499 9.20 32.60 14.22
C LEU A 499 8.11 32.90 13.18
N PHE A 500 6.86 33.01 13.64
CA PHE A 500 5.67 33.16 12.82
C PHE A 500 4.84 34.33 13.34
N PRO A 501 5.31 35.59 13.21
CA PRO A 501 4.68 36.77 13.82
C PRO A 501 3.26 37.04 13.27
N ASP A 502 2.97 36.54 12.07
CA ASP A 502 1.66 36.68 11.42
C ASP A 502 0.64 35.61 11.83
N VAL A 503 1.02 34.67 12.71
CA VAL A 503 0.17 33.57 13.17
C VAL A 503 -0.05 33.69 14.68
N THR A 504 -1.31 33.72 15.09
CA THR A 504 -1.67 33.74 16.51
C THR A 504 -1.63 32.32 17.09
N PHE A 505 -0.77 32.10 18.08
CA PHE A 505 -0.69 30.84 18.82
C PHE A 505 -1.25 30.99 20.23
N LYS A 506 -1.94 29.96 20.73
CA LYS A 506 -2.46 29.90 22.09
C LYS A 506 -2.02 28.59 22.76
N ALA A 507 -1.42 28.70 23.94
CA ALA A 507 -1.09 27.55 24.78
C ALA A 507 -2.36 27.02 25.47
N GLU A 508 -2.55 25.71 25.41
CA GLU A 508 -3.58 24.96 26.14
C GLU A 508 -2.87 24.02 27.14
N PRO A 509 -2.59 24.49 28.38
CA PRO A 509 -1.96 23.66 29.40
C PRO A 509 -2.87 22.49 29.79
N ARG A 510 -2.31 21.42 30.36
CA ARG A 510 -3.12 20.26 30.77
C ARG A 510 -4.02 20.69 31.94
N ASP A 511 -5.34 20.58 31.79
CA ASP A 511 -6.27 20.80 32.90
C ASP A 511 -5.89 19.89 34.08
N ALA A 512 -5.75 20.46 35.27
CA ALA A 512 -5.28 19.79 36.49
C ALA A 512 -6.27 18.73 37.05
N GLY A 513 -7.13 18.14 36.22
CA GLY A 513 -8.14 17.17 36.63
C GLY A 513 -8.75 16.33 35.51
N GLY A 514 -8.17 16.29 34.30
CA GLY A 514 -8.61 15.38 33.24
C GLY A 514 -7.71 14.16 33.16
N GLU A 515 -8.21 12.99 33.53
CA GLU A 515 -7.60 11.72 33.10
C GLU A 515 -7.41 11.78 31.58
N SER A 516 -6.20 11.45 31.11
CA SER A 516 -5.91 11.34 29.69
C SER A 516 -6.96 10.46 29.02
N GLU A 517 -7.61 10.94 27.95
CA GLU A 517 -8.58 10.17 27.14
C GLU A 517 -8.00 8.86 26.56
N GLU A 518 -6.70 8.57 26.75
CA GLU A 518 -6.13 7.25 26.47
C GLU A 518 -6.68 6.12 27.38
N GLU A 519 -7.27 6.42 28.55
CA GLU A 519 -7.80 5.39 29.46
C GLU A 519 -9.30 5.10 29.23
N SER A 520 -10.05 6.01 28.59
CA SER A 520 -11.51 5.85 28.38
C SER A 520 -11.90 5.04 27.14
N ALA A 521 -10.95 4.74 26.24
CA ALA A 521 -11.20 3.88 25.09
C ALA A 521 -11.18 2.38 25.43
N GLU A 522 -10.74 1.98 26.64
CA GLU A 522 -10.58 0.58 27.05
C GLU A 522 -11.67 0.05 28.00
N THR A 523 -12.60 0.91 28.45
CA THR A 523 -13.67 0.55 29.42
C THR A 523 -15.11 0.69 28.90
N ALA A 524 -15.33 0.84 27.60
CA ALA A 524 -16.66 0.69 27.03
C ALA A 524 -17.07 -0.80 27.08
N GLU A 525 -17.62 -1.24 28.22
CA GLU A 525 -18.40 -2.46 28.29
C GLU A 525 -19.53 -2.39 27.25
N PRO A 526 -19.81 -3.47 26.51
CA PRO A 526 -21.03 -3.52 25.74
C PRO A 526 -22.19 -3.44 26.73
N VAL A 527 -23.02 -2.41 26.61
CA VAL A 527 -24.33 -2.39 27.26
C VAL A 527 -25.09 -3.61 26.71
N GLU A 528 -25.12 -4.70 27.48
CA GLU A 528 -26.10 -5.76 27.28
C GLU A 528 -27.47 -5.11 27.48
N SER A 529 -28.20 -4.89 26.39
CA SER A 529 -29.64 -4.71 26.50
C SER A 529 -30.21 -6.03 26.98
N GLU A 530 -30.46 -6.16 28.28
CA GLU A 530 -31.28 -7.23 28.83
C GLU A 530 -32.65 -7.17 28.12
N ALA A 531 -32.88 -8.12 27.20
CA ALA A 531 -34.23 -8.42 26.76
C ALA A 531 -34.97 -9.02 27.97
N PRO A 532 -36.20 -8.58 28.29
CA PRO A 532 -36.94 -9.17 29.40
C PRO A 532 -37.18 -10.66 29.12
N LEU A 533 -36.76 -11.51 30.05
CA LEU A 533 -37.04 -12.94 30.07
C LEU A 533 -38.53 -13.17 29.85
N THR A 534 -38.85 -14.02 28.89
CA THR A 534 -40.25 -14.37 28.59
C THR A 534 -40.76 -15.40 29.60
N GLU A 535 -42.06 -15.39 29.90
CA GLU A 535 -42.73 -16.38 30.78
C GLU A 535 -42.45 -17.84 30.39
N ALA A 536 -42.02 -18.10 29.16
CA ALA A 536 -41.63 -19.42 28.68
C ALA A 536 -40.29 -19.93 29.25
N ASP A 537 -39.41 -19.04 29.71
CA ASP A 537 -38.08 -19.39 30.25
C ASP A 537 -38.12 -19.75 31.75
N MET A 538 -39.23 -19.43 32.45
CA MET A 538 -39.42 -19.73 33.87
C MET A 538 -40.07 -21.10 34.16
N MET A 539 -40.41 -21.89 33.13
CA MET A 539 -41.11 -23.18 33.29
C MET A 539 -40.25 -24.43 33.04
N LYS A 540 -38.92 -24.32 33.12
CA LYS A 540 -37.99 -25.47 32.95
C LYS A 540 -36.97 -25.64 34.08
N LEU A 541 -37.35 -25.25 35.29
CA LEU A 541 -36.68 -25.66 36.52
C LEU A 541 -37.76 -26.05 37.54
N ASP A 542 -38.28 -27.26 37.38
CA ASP A 542 -38.73 -28.17 38.44
C ASP A 542 -38.70 -29.62 37.89
#